data_AF-B7PU92-F1
#
_entry.id   AF-B7PU92-F1
#
_cell.length_a   1.000
_cell.length_b   1.000
_cell.length_c   1.000
_cell.angle_alpha   90.00
_cell.angle_beta   90.00
_cell.angle_gamma   90.00
#
_symmetry.space_group_name_H-M   'P 1'
#
loop_
_entity.id
_entity.type
_entity.pdbx_description
1 polymer ?
#
loop_
_entity_poly.entity_id
_entity_poly.type
_entity_poly.pdbx_seq_one_letter_code
_entity_poly.pdbx_strand_id
1 'polypeptide(L)'
;MSRGVHGVLGLVFVTAMSGALVAGLQAGLVYNSFPKMADRWVPSDILALEPKLRNFTENPTTVQFDHRILATLGVSTLLTYVPVSLASSHQAGAVTLLSVALC
;
A
#
# COMPACT_ATOMS: atom_id res chain seq x y z
N MET A 1 11.11 -1.21 22.55
CA MET A 1 10.79 -1.97 21.33
C MET A 1 9.28 -2.19 21.10
N SER A 2 8.46 -2.46 22.13
CA SER A 2 7.06 -2.97 21.94
C SER A 2 6.05 -1.97 21.33
N ARG A 3 6.17 -0.66 21.58
CA ARG A 3 5.18 0.34 21.12
C ARG A 3 5.24 0.56 19.61
N GLY A 4 6.43 0.50 19.01
CA GLY A 4 6.62 0.64 17.56
C GLY A 4 6.01 -0.52 16.77
N VAL A 5 6.08 -1.75 17.30
CA VAL A 5 5.57 -2.96 16.64
C VAL A 5 4.07 -2.88 16.39
N HIS A 6 3.28 -2.43 17.38
CA HIS A 6 1.83 -2.28 17.22
C HIS A 6 1.46 -1.22 16.19
N GLY A 7 2.22 -0.12 16.13
CA GLY A 7 2.05 0.92 15.12
C GLY A 7 2.35 0.43 13.70
N VAL A 8 3.45 -0.32 13.53
CA VAL A 8 3.82 -0.92 12.24
C VAL A 8 2.79 -1.96 11.81
N LEU A 9 2.33 -2.82 12.72
CA LEU A 9 1.28 -3.79 12.43
C LEU A 9 -0.03 -3.12 11.99
N GLY A 10 -0.46 -2.08 12.70
CA GLY A 10 -1.63 -1.29 12.33
C GLY A 10 -1.50 -0.65 10.95
N LEU A 11 -0.32 -0.06 10.65
CA LEU A 11 -0.03 0.52 9.34
C LEU A 11 -0.10 -0.54 8.22
N VAL A 12 0.53 -1.70 8.41
CA VAL A 12 0.49 -2.81 7.44
C VAL A 12 -0.95 -3.28 7.22
N PHE A 13 -1.72 -3.44 8.29
CA PHE A 13 -3.12 -3.85 8.21
C PHE A 13 -3.96 -2.86 7.40
N VAL A 14 -3.84 -1.56 7.67
CA VAL A 14 -4.57 -0.51 6.95
C VAL A 14 -4.13 -0.44 5.47
N THR A 15 -2.84 -0.57 5.18
CA THR A 15 -2.33 -0.61 3.80
C THR A 15 -2.91 -1.81 3.03
N ALA A 16 -2.99 -2.99 3.67
CA ALA A 16 -3.57 -4.18 3.06
C ALA A 16 -5.08 -4.03 2.81
N MET A 17 -5.83 -3.49 3.77
CA MET A 17 -7.26 -3.19 3.59
C MET A 17 -7.50 -2.19 2.46
N SER A 18 -6.69 -1.13 2.39
CA SER A 18 -6.74 -0.16 1.29
C SER A 18 -6.43 -0.82 -0.06
N GLY A 19 -5.48 -1.77 -0.11
CA GLY A 19 -5.20 -2.57 -1.31
C GLY A 19 -6.37 -3.44 -1.76
N ALA A 20 -7.14 -3.99 -0.81
CA ALA A 20 -8.37 -4.73 -1.13
C ALA A 20 -9.44 -3.82 -1.79
N LEU A 21 -9.55 -2.56 -1.36
CA LEU A 21 -10.42 -1.58 -2.01
C LEU A 21 -9.94 -1.23 -3.43
N VAL A 22 -8.62 -1.07 -3.63
CA VAL A 22 -8.03 -0.84 -4.96
C VAL A 22 -8.35 -1.99 -5.91
N ALA A 23 -8.23 -3.23 -5.44
CA ALA A 23 -8.56 -4.42 -6.22
C ALA A 23 -10.05 -4.49 -6.54
N GLY A 24 -10.92 -4.24 -5.56
CA GLY A 24 -12.37 -4.27 -5.72
C GLY A 24 -12.91 -3.25 -6.74
N LEU A 25 -12.32 -2.04 -6.77
CA LEU A 25 -12.69 -0.99 -7.72
C LEU A 25 -11.96 -1.07 -9.06
N GLN A 26 -11.06 -2.04 -9.23
CA GLN A 26 -10.10 -2.06 -10.35
C GLN A 26 -9.32 -0.74 -10.50
N ALA A 27 -9.14 -0.02 -9.39
CA ALA A 27 -8.58 1.33 -9.38
C ALA A 27 -7.12 1.37 -9.84
N GLY A 28 -6.42 0.24 -9.74
CA GLY A 28 -5.08 0.04 -10.29
C GLY A 28 -4.93 0.41 -11.77
N LEU A 29 -6.01 0.29 -12.54
CA LEU A 29 -6.03 0.47 -13.99
C LEU A 29 -6.25 1.94 -14.42
N VAL A 30 -6.68 2.81 -13.50
CA VAL A 30 -7.05 4.21 -13.81
C VAL A 30 -5.81 5.06 -14.06
N TYR A 31 -4.87 5.03 -13.11
CA TYR A 31 -3.56 5.66 -13.27
C TYR A 31 -2.45 4.61 -13.16
N ASN A 32 -1.82 4.29 -14.30
CA ASN A 32 -0.77 3.26 -14.38
C ASN A 32 0.66 3.80 -14.23
N SER A 33 0.82 5.13 -14.07
CA SER A 33 2.12 5.76 -13.85
C SER A 33 2.46 5.87 -12.36
N PHE A 34 3.75 5.93 -12.04
CA PHE A 34 4.29 6.17 -10.70
C PHE A 34 5.59 7.02 -10.82
N PRO A 35 5.91 7.95 -9.90
CA PRO A 35 5.20 8.28 -8.66
C PRO A 35 3.97 9.17 -8.86
N LYS A 36 3.92 9.92 -9.97
CA LYS A 36 2.78 10.75 -10.35
C LYS A 36 1.63 9.91 -10.91
N MET A 37 0.41 10.43 -10.81
CA MET A 37 -0.80 9.89 -11.42
C MET A 37 -1.08 10.65 -12.72
N ALA A 38 -0.70 10.03 -13.84
CA ALA A 38 -0.42 10.68 -15.12
C ALA A 38 0.60 11.82 -14.93
N ASP A 39 0.26 13.03 -15.38
CA ASP A 39 1.15 14.19 -15.28
C ASP A 39 1.03 14.96 -13.95
N ARG A 40 0.17 14.50 -13.03
CA ARG A 40 -0.17 15.22 -11.79
C ARG A 40 0.23 14.44 -10.53
N TRP A 41 0.61 15.17 -9.49
CA TRP A 41 0.86 14.59 -8.15
C TRP A 41 -0.43 14.27 -7.42
N VAL A 42 -1.43 15.15 -7.54
CA VAL A 42 -2.77 14.96 -7.03
C VAL A 42 -3.73 15.08 -8.21
N PRO A 43 -4.46 14.01 -8.58
CA PRO A 43 -5.46 14.06 -9.62
C PRO A 43 -6.57 15.06 -9.30
N SER A 44 -7.18 15.68 -10.31
CA SER A 44 -8.26 16.65 -10.10
C SER A 44 -9.59 15.99 -9.72
N ASP A 45 -9.73 14.69 -9.97
CA ASP A 45 -10.93 13.90 -9.80
C ASP A 45 -11.03 13.20 -8.43
N ILE A 46 -10.13 13.52 -7.47
CA ILE A 46 -10.13 12.93 -6.12
C ILE A 46 -11.39 13.22 -5.29
N LEU A 47 -12.18 14.23 -5.67
CA LEU A 47 -13.41 14.60 -4.97
C LEU A 47 -14.58 14.70 -5.95
N ALA A 48 -14.56 13.90 -7.01
CA ALA A 48 -15.55 13.94 -8.09
C ALA A 48 -16.94 13.42 -7.68
N LEU A 49 -17.03 12.54 -6.67
CA LEU A 49 -18.31 12.00 -6.19
C LEU A 49 -18.91 12.89 -5.09
N GLU A 50 -20.24 13.00 -5.09
CA GLU A 50 -21.01 13.59 -3.98
C GLU A 50 -21.88 12.50 -3.30
N PRO A 51 -22.06 12.55 -1.97
CA PRO A 51 -21.31 13.37 -1.00
C PRO A 51 -19.81 13.02 -0.98
N LYS A 52 -18.97 14.01 -0.68
CA LYS A 52 -17.49 13.89 -0.72
C LYS A 52 -16.90 12.69 0.02
N LEU A 53 -17.54 12.22 1.10
CA LEU A 53 -17.11 11.05 1.86
C LEU A 53 -17.06 9.76 1.02
N ARG A 54 -17.92 9.63 0.00
CA ARG A 54 -17.94 8.45 -0.87
C ARG A 54 -16.65 8.29 -1.66
N ASN A 55 -15.88 9.36 -1.87
CA ASN A 55 -14.63 9.27 -2.62
C ASN A 55 -13.62 8.34 -1.94
N PHE A 56 -13.59 8.28 -0.61
CA PHE A 56 -12.63 7.43 0.12
C PHE A 56 -12.84 5.92 -0.09
N THR A 57 -14.01 5.48 -0.57
CA THR A 57 -14.33 4.06 -0.73
C THR A 57 -14.82 3.68 -2.11
N GLU A 58 -15.39 4.62 -2.86
CA GLU A 58 -16.05 4.34 -4.14
C GLU A 58 -15.39 5.07 -5.32
N ASN A 59 -14.57 6.10 -5.08
CA ASN A 59 -13.84 6.78 -6.15
C ASN A 59 -12.52 6.04 -6.42
N PRO A 60 -12.36 5.41 -7.60
CA PRO A 60 -11.16 4.62 -7.90
C PRO A 60 -9.88 5.44 -7.77
N THR A 61 -9.87 6.68 -8.24
CA THR A 61 -8.71 7.57 -8.19
C THR A 61 -8.28 7.89 -6.77
N THR A 62 -9.25 8.14 -5.89
CA THR A 62 -8.99 8.48 -4.48
C THR A 62 -8.47 7.26 -3.72
N VAL A 63 -9.13 6.12 -3.88
CA VAL A 63 -8.72 4.86 -3.26
C VAL A 63 -7.31 4.45 -3.70
N GLN A 64 -6.98 4.61 -4.98
CA GLN A 64 -5.63 4.32 -5.48
C GLN A 64 -4.59 5.32 -4.95
N PHE A 65 -4.94 6.61 -4.85
CA PHE A 65 -4.05 7.64 -4.31
C PHE A 65 -3.74 7.39 -2.83
N ASP A 66 -4.77 7.15 -2.01
CA ASP A 66 -4.61 6.86 -0.58
C ASP A 66 -3.78 5.61 -0.35
N HIS A 67 -4.03 4.55 -1.14
CA HIS A 67 -3.23 3.32 -1.09
C HIS A 67 -1.75 3.57 -1.36
N ARG A 68 -1.43 4.39 -2.38
CA ARG A 68 -0.04 4.75 -2.73
C ARG A 68 0.65 5.49 -1.60
N ILE A 69 -0.04 6.40 -0.92
CA ILE A 69 0.50 7.14 0.23
C ILE A 69 0.77 6.17 1.38
N LEU A 70 -0.19 5.32 1.71
CA LEU A 70 -0.06 4.31 2.77
C LEU A 70 1.10 3.34 2.50
N ALA A 71 1.24 2.88 1.25
CA ALA A 71 2.34 2.01 0.84
C ALA A 71 3.69 2.73 0.95
N THR A 72 3.78 3.99 0.52
CA THR A 72 5.01 4.79 0.64
C THR A 72 5.40 4.98 2.11
N LEU A 73 4.44 5.35 2.97
CA LEU A 73 4.66 5.47 4.41
C LEU A 73 5.09 4.14 5.03
N GLY A 74 4.47 3.03 4.63
CA GLY A 74 4.82 1.67 5.05
C GLY A 74 6.28 1.34 4.74
N VAL A 75 6.71 1.54 3.48
CA VAL A 75 8.09 1.30 3.06
C VAL A 75 9.06 2.21 3.82
N SER A 76 8.78 3.50 3.95
CA SER A 76 9.62 4.43 4.72
C SER A 76 9.75 4.00 6.19
N THR A 77 8.67 3.51 6.79
CA THR A 77 8.67 3.02 8.17
C THR A 77 9.53 1.76 8.31
N LEU A 78 9.43 0.81 7.37
CA LEU A 78 10.27 -0.38 7.37
C LEU A 78 11.75 -0.03 7.25
N LEU A 79 12.11 0.88 6.33
CA LEU A 79 13.51 1.27 6.11
C LEU A 79 14.13 2.01 7.30
N THR A 80 13.33 2.73 8.08
CA THR A 80 13.82 3.57 9.19
C THR A 80 13.74 2.90 10.55
N TYR A 81 12.75 2.03 10.77
CA TYR A 81 12.48 1.42 12.08
C TYR A 81 12.68 -0.10 12.13
N VAL A 82 12.83 -0.78 10.99
CA VAL A 82 13.06 -2.24 10.95
C VAL A 82 14.45 -2.54 10.39
N PRO A 83 15.27 -3.37 11.08
CA PRO A 83 16.56 -3.79 10.54
C PRO A 83 16.36 -4.61 9.27
N VAL A 84 16.78 -4.06 8.12
CA VAL A 84 16.59 -4.65 6.79
C VAL A 84 17.21 -6.05 6.68
N SER A 85 18.31 -6.31 7.41
CA SER A 85 18.94 -7.64 7.47
C SER A 85 18.05 -8.73 8.07
N LEU A 86 17.25 -8.39 9.08
CA LEU A 86 16.32 -9.34 9.70
C LEU A 86 15.10 -9.56 8.80
N ALA A 87 14.59 -8.48 8.19
CA ALA A 87 13.48 -8.55 7.23
C ALA A 87 13.86 -9.38 5.99
N SER A 88 15.07 -9.21 5.46
CA SER A 88 15.57 -9.99 4.32
C SER A 88 15.82 -11.45 4.68
N SER A 89 16.26 -11.75 5.91
CA SER A 89 16.42 -13.12 6.39
C SER A 89 15.08 -13.88 6.44
N HIS A 90 14.00 -13.21 6.89
CA HIS A 90 12.66 -13.77 6.86
C HIS A 90 12.18 -14.05 5.42
N GLN A 91 12.41 -13.12 4.49
CA GLN A 91 12.05 -13.33 3.08
C GLN A 91 12.88 -14.43 2.42
N ALA A 92 14.18 -14.52 2.72
CA ALA A 92 15.05 -15.57 2.21
C ALA A 92 14.57 -16.96 2.64
N GLY A 93 14.16 -17.13 3.90
CA GLY A 93 13.58 -18.38 4.39
C GLY A 93 12.32 -18.80 3.62
N ALA A 94 11.44 -17.84 3.31
CA ALA A 94 10.23 -18.11 2.50
C ALA A 94 10.57 -18.55 1.07
N VAL A 95 11.56 -17.91 0.43
CA VAL A 95 12.03 -18.29 -0.91
C VAL A 95 12.65 -19.69 -0.88
N THR A 96 13.51 -20.00 0.10
CA THR A 96 14.10 -21.33 0.24
C THR A 96 13.04 -22.40 0.46
N LEU A 97 12.06 -22.16 1.33
CA LEU A 97 10.95 -23.08 1.56
C LEU A 97 10.14 -23.32 0.28
N LEU A 98 9.80 -22.25 -0.44
CA LEU A 98 9.08 -22.35 -1.71
C LEU A 98 9.88 -23.12 -2.77
N SER A 99 11.19 -22.85 -2.88
CA SER A 99 12.07 -23.58 -3.80
C SER A 99 12.09 -25.07 -3.51
N VAL A 100 12.21 -25.48 -2.23
CA VAL A 100 12.19 -26.90 -1.85
C VAL A 100 10.82 -27.53 -2.06
N ALA A 101 9.72 -26.80 -1.84
CA ALA A 101 8.36 -27.32 -2.02
C ALA A 101 7.96 -27.52 -3.50
N LEU A 102 8.62 -26.81 -4.41
CA LEU A 102 8.40 -26.90 -5.87
C LEU A 102 9.39 -27.84 -6.58
N CYS A 103 10.39 -28.37 -5.86
CA CYS A 103 11.27 -29.44 -6.32
C CYS A 103 10.67 -30.82 -6.03
#